data_AF-A0A954AT98-F1
#
_entry.id   AF-A0A954AT98-F1
#
_cell.length_a   1.000
_cell.length_b   1.000
_cell.length_c   1.000
_cell.angle_alpha   90.00
_cell.angle_beta   90.00
_cell.angle_gamma   90.00
#
_symmetry.space_group_name_H-M   'P 1'
#
loop_
_entity.id
_entity.type
_entity.pdbx_description
1 polymer ?
#
loop_
_entity_poly.entity_id
_entity_poly.type
_entity_poly.pdbx_seq_one_letter_code
_entity_poly.pdbx_strand_id
1 'polypeptide(L)'
;MVEIADVKGEDSLKVYLNGLPTDRRQPVSVAVASRAALRAAPGWNWYFGNDKTKRSASGYISALFRCTLTSAVAPVSTTAEVRQAAAAAATAAAATAAAAAAFWESVRNDLRFLLQVQNYKGLYATRLWAGEQVEPSDLHRKWAGLRDVLLQDAADWSFWIGFYEAMLHGRAQNWEMLTEIALLPDEDWRKGPQHMNPLIAEVVGRYEGNRPKTPKPEDLSPARQRQLNEQVAFLLRTSPLQEVTATALADQIEISVSEYLQAEKKNELPPELQIIQLIGTSIRAIGAKVGPAKDEPLLVADLKQQILDLEAEVLVLNANLRKAEYRDSFDRYFEIAMENGAKWAGPAMFATAASFVYNFVDPGTLYQYGDVLRTFLKSRL
;
A
#
# COMPACT_ATOMS: atom_id res chain seq x y z
N MET A 1 0.93 13.41 34.88
CA MET A 1 0.93 13.16 33.42
C MET A 1 1.21 11.67 33.25
N VAL A 2 0.39 10.95 32.47
CA VAL A 2 0.63 9.52 32.22
C VAL A 2 1.70 9.42 31.15
N GLU A 3 2.75 8.63 31.37
CA GLU A 3 3.78 8.39 30.36
C GLU A 3 3.29 7.32 29.36
N ILE A 4 3.83 7.31 28.13
CA ILE A 4 3.44 6.31 27.12
C ILE A 4 3.66 4.87 27.66
N ALA A 5 4.70 4.66 28.45
CA ALA A 5 5.01 3.36 29.05
C ALA A 5 3.91 2.85 30.01
N ASP A 6 3.10 3.75 30.57
CA ASP A 6 2.03 3.43 31.51
C ASP A 6 0.68 3.15 30.82
N VAL A 7 0.60 3.34 29.50
CA VAL A 7 -0.60 3.04 28.71
C VAL A 7 -0.73 1.52 28.54
N LYS A 8 -1.48 0.88 29.45
CA LYS A 8 -1.69 -0.58 29.49
C LYS A 8 -3.11 -1.03 29.17
N GLY A 9 -4.01 -0.07 29.00
CA GLY A 9 -5.45 -0.28 28.89
C GLY A 9 -6.19 0.97 28.43
N GLU A 10 -7.48 0.81 28.15
CA GLU A 10 -8.35 1.89 27.66
C GLU A 10 -8.35 3.11 28.59
N ASP A 11 -8.50 2.90 29.90
CA ASP A 11 -8.54 4.00 30.86
C ASP A 11 -7.21 4.77 30.90
N SER A 12 -6.09 4.07 30.93
CA SER A 12 -4.76 4.70 30.87
C SER A 12 -4.52 5.45 29.54
N LEU A 13 -5.05 4.94 28.42
CA LEU A 13 -4.99 5.63 27.12
C LEU A 13 -5.84 6.90 27.13
N LYS A 14 -7.07 6.85 27.68
CA LYS A 14 -7.93 8.03 27.81
C LYS A 14 -7.26 9.12 28.64
N VAL A 15 -6.65 8.76 29.77
CA VAL A 15 -5.91 9.73 30.61
C VAL A 15 -4.73 10.32 29.85
N TYR A 16 -3.96 9.50 29.12
CA TYR A 16 -2.86 9.97 28.27
C TYR A 16 -3.35 10.98 27.20
N LEU A 17 -4.38 10.61 26.42
CA LEU A 17 -4.92 11.46 25.35
C LEU A 17 -5.50 12.77 25.88
N ASN A 18 -6.17 12.74 27.03
CA ASN A 18 -6.68 13.94 27.69
C ASN A 18 -5.56 14.85 28.19
N GLY A 19 -4.38 14.31 28.46
CA GLY A 19 -3.19 15.08 28.81
C GLY A 19 -2.52 15.80 27.63
N LEU A 20 -2.88 15.47 26.37
CA LEU A 20 -2.32 16.12 25.19
C LEU A 20 -2.87 17.54 24.97
N PRO A 21 -2.07 18.44 24.34
CA PRO A 21 -2.55 19.71 23.81
C PRO A 21 -3.81 19.54 22.94
N THR A 22 -4.74 20.50 23.02
CA THR A 22 -6.07 20.42 22.39
C THR A 22 -6.00 20.21 20.88
N ASP A 23 -5.04 20.86 20.20
CA ASP A 23 -4.76 20.75 18.77
C ASP A 23 -4.24 19.36 18.37
N ARG A 24 -3.59 18.64 19.29
CA ARG A 24 -3.03 17.30 19.05
C ARG A 24 -3.96 16.17 19.50
N ARG A 25 -4.84 16.43 20.46
CA ARG A 25 -5.69 15.41 21.08
C ARG A 25 -6.53 14.66 20.06
N GLN A 26 -7.28 15.39 19.23
CA GLN A 26 -8.20 14.77 18.28
C GLN A 26 -7.47 13.98 17.18
N PRO A 27 -6.45 14.53 16.49
CA PRO A 27 -5.73 13.78 15.45
C PRO A 27 -5.03 12.53 15.98
N VAL A 28 -4.39 12.60 17.15
CA VAL A 28 -3.71 11.44 17.76
C VAL A 28 -4.73 10.36 18.15
N SER A 29 -5.86 10.76 18.73
CA SER A 29 -6.91 9.82 19.13
C SER A 29 -7.47 9.07 17.92
N VAL A 30 -7.75 9.77 16.82
CA VAL A 30 -8.28 9.19 15.59
C VAL A 30 -7.25 8.24 14.94
N ALA A 31 -5.98 8.65 14.84
CA ALA A 31 -4.94 7.81 14.24
C ALA A 31 -4.73 6.50 15.03
N VAL A 32 -4.68 6.58 16.37
CA VAL A 32 -4.55 5.40 17.25
C VAL A 32 -5.78 4.51 17.15
N ALA A 33 -6.99 5.08 17.19
CA ALA A 33 -8.23 4.31 17.07
C ALA A 33 -8.34 3.61 15.69
N SER A 34 -7.96 4.30 14.62
CA SER A 34 -7.95 3.75 13.26
C SER A 34 -6.99 2.57 13.14
N ARG A 35 -5.75 2.66 13.66
CA ARG A 35 -4.81 1.54 13.64
C ARG A 35 -5.21 0.40 14.57
N ALA A 36 -5.83 0.71 15.71
CA ALA A 36 -6.44 -0.30 16.56
C ALA A 36 -7.55 -1.09 15.82
N ALA A 37 -8.40 -0.39 15.08
CA ALA A 37 -9.45 -1.01 14.26
C ALA A 37 -8.86 -1.89 13.15
N LEU A 38 -7.83 -1.41 12.43
CA LEU A 38 -7.09 -2.21 11.45
C LEU A 38 -6.53 -3.51 12.08
N ARG A 39 -5.96 -3.44 13.28
CA ARG A 39 -5.42 -4.64 13.97
C ARG A 39 -6.50 -5.65 14.33
N ALA A 40 -7.71 -5.19 14.61
CA ALA A 40 -8.85 -6.04 14.95
C ALA A 40 -9.57 -6.60 13.72
N ALA A 41 -9.34 -6.03 12.52
CA ALA A 41 -10.13 -6.31 11.33
C ALA A 41 -10.24 -7.80 10.95
N PRO A 42 -9.16 -8.59 10.97
CA PRO A 42 -9.25 -10.04 10.71
C PRO A 42 -10.16 -10.78 11.69
N GLY A 43 -10.30 -10.27 12.92
CA GLY A 43 -11.10 -10.87 13.98
C GLY A 43 -12.62 -10.75 13.77
N TRP A 44 -13.08 -9.79 12.96
CA TRP A 44 -14.49 -9.45 12.88
C TRP A 44 -15.35 -10.49 12.17
N ASN A 45 -14.80 -11.21 11.19
CA ASN A 45 -15.56 -12.28 10.52
C ASN A 45 -15.97 -13.40 11.49
N TRP A 46 -15.20 -13.66 12.55
CA TRP A 46 -15.61 -14.62 13.59
C TRP A 46 -16.78 -14.11 14.44
N TYR A 47 -16.85 -12.79 14.65
CA TYR A 47 -17.91 -12.15 15.44
C TYR A 47 -19.25 -12.13 14.69
N PHE A 48 -19.22 -11.90 13.37
CA PHE A 48 -20.42 -11.83 12.53
C PHE A 48 -20.75 -13.12 11.77
N GLY A 49 -19.76 -14.00 11.53
CA GLY A 49 -19.91 -15.24 10.76
C GLY A 49 -20.62 -16.38 11.51
N ASN A 50 -20.90 -16.22 12.81
CA ASN A 50 -21.75 -17.14 13.55
C ASN A 50 -23.26 -16.88 13.34
N ASP A 51 -23.63 -15.79 12.67
CA ASP A 51 -25.01 -15.51 12.29
C ASP A 51 -25.29 -16.07 10.88
N LYS A 52 -26.10 -17.15 10.81
CA LYS A 52 -26.35 -17.93 9.58
C LYS A 52 -27.21 -17.21 8.54
N THR A 53 -27.58 -15.96 8.76
CA THR A 53 -28.34 -15.15 7.80
C THR A 53 -27.41 -14.58 6.72
N LYS A 54 -27.14 -15.38 5.69
CA LYS A 54 -26.23 -15.11 4.53
C LYS A 54 -26.42 -13.77 3.78
N ARG A 55 -27.36 -12.91 4.19
CA ARG A 55 -27.62 -11.58 3.61
C ARG A 55 -26.90 -10.42 4.31
N SER A 56 -26.24 -10.65 5.46
CA SER A 56 -25.67 -9.55 6.25
C SER A 56 -24.13 -9.49 6.26
N ALA A 57 -23.43 -10.59 5.97
CA ALA A 57 -21.96 -10.65 6.07
C ALA A 57 -21.25 -9.65 5.12
N SER A 58 -21.67 -9.55 3.86
CA SER A 58 -21.06 -8.63 2.89
C SER A 58 -21.34 -7.16 3.21
N GLY A 59 -22.54 -6.85 3.73
CA GLY A 59 -22.89 -5.51 4.22
C GLY A 59 -22.08 -5.10 5.45
N TYR A 60 -21.88 -6.01 6.40
CA TYR A 60 -21.04 -5.75 7.57
C TYR A 60 -19.57 -5.57 7.18
N ILE A 61 -19.03 -6.42 6.32
CA ILE A 61 -17.65 -6.30 5.83
C ILE A 61 -17.45 -4.96 5.11
N SER A 62 -18.39 -4.56 4.25
CA SER A 62 -18.35 -3.26 3.57
C SER A 62 -18.37 -2.10 4.56
N ALA A 63 -19.27 -2.13 5.55
CA ALA A 63 -19.33 -1.11 6.59
C ALA A 63 -18.03 -1.04 7.41
N LEU A 64 -17.43 -2.18 7.76
CA LEU A 64 -16.18 -2.26 8.51
C LEU A 64 -15.00 -1.68 7.72
N PHE A 65 -14.85 -2.06 6.46
CA PHE A 65 -13.81 -1.51 5.59
C PHE A 65 -14.00 -0.01 5.37
N ARG A 66 -15.23 0.45 5.15
CA ARG A 66 -15.57 1.87 5.04
C ARG A 66 -15.20 2.64 6.31
N CYS A 67 -15.59 2.12 7.47
CA CYS A 67 -15.25 2.69 8.78
C CYS A 67 -13.74 2.82 8.96
N THR A 68 -13.00 1.79 8.56
CA THR A 68 -11.55 1.73 8.71
C THR A 68 -10.83 2.71 7.76
N LEU A 69 -11.24 2.75 6.48
CA LEU A 69 -10.78 3.72 5.49
C LEU A 69 -11.04 5.15 5.96
N THR A 70 -12.28 5.45 6.33
CA THR A 70 -12.69 6.81 6.73
C THR A 70 -11.92 7.26 7.96
N SER A 71 -11.72 6.38 8.93
CA SER A 71 -10.93 6.68 10.13
C SER A 71 -9.44 6.87 9.80
N ALA A 72 -8.91 6.18 8.79
CA ALA A 72 -7.54 6.37 8.33
C ALA A 72 -7.33 7.68 7.57
N VAL A 73 -8.35 8.16 6.86
CA VAL A 73 -8.34 9.43 6.13
C VAL A 73 -8.65 10.63 7.05
N ALA A 74 -9.39 10.47 8.14
CA ALA A 74 -9.76 11.55 9.06
C ALA A 74 -8.61 12.39 9.70
N PRO A 75 -7.45 11.83 10.04
CA PRO A 75 -6.32 12.63 10.51
C PRO A 75 -5.52 13.27 9.36
N VAL A 76 -5.86 12.92 8.11
CA VAL A 76 -5.20 13.35 6.87
C VAL A 76 -6.00 14.44 6.15
N SER A 77 -7.32 14.30 6.10
CA SER A 77 -8.28 15.23 5.50
C SER A 77 -9.09 15.93 6.58
N THR A 78 -9.08 17.27 6.57
CA THR A 78 -9.69 18.11 7.62
C THR A 78 -11.17 18.46 7.36
N THR A 79 -11.86 17.76 6.47
CA THR A 79 -13.28 18.03 6.21
C THR A 79 -14.16 17.57 7.39
N ALA A 80 -15.28 18.26 7.60
CA ALA A 80 -16.15 18.00 8.76
C ALA A 80 -16.85 16.64 8.66
N GLU A 81 -17.13 16.23 7.44
CA GLU A 81 -17.82 15.00 7.04
C GLU A 81 -16.97 13.77 7.38
N VAL A 82 -15.66 13.84 7.12
CA VAL A 82 -14.72 12.76 7.43
C VAL A 82 -14.53 12.61 8.94
N ARG A 83 -14.52 13.72 9.70
CA ARG A 83 -14.48 13.68 11.18
C ARG A 83 -15.74 13.02 11.76
N GLN A 84 -16.92 13.30 11.20
CA GLN A 84 -18.19 12.75 11.67
C GLN A 84 -18.29 11.25 11.40
N ALA A 85 -17.89 10.81 10.22
CA ALA A 85 -17.92 9.40 9.84
C ALA A 85 -16.85 8.56 10.58
N ALA A 86 -15.70 9.14 10.95
CA ALA A 86 -14.70 8.49 11.81
C ALA A 86 -15.18 8.29 13.26
N ALA A 87 -15.98 9.21 13.80
CA ALA A 87 -16.53 9.07 15.15
C ALA A 87 -17.51 7.90 15.27
N ALA A 88 -18.35 7.68 14.25
CA ALA A 88 -19.27 6.55 14.19
C ALA A 88 -18.55 5.20 14.04
N ALA A 89 -17.44 5.18 13.28
CA ALA A 89 -16.60 4.00 13.07
C ALA A 89 -15.89 3.52 14.36
N ALA A 90 -15.42 4.46 15.20
CA ALA A 90 -14.69 4.15 16.42
C ALA A 90 -15.55 3.42 17.48
N THR A 91 -16.86 3.68 17.52
CA THR A 91 -17.78 3.03 18.47
C THR A 91 -18.03 1.55 18.14
N ALA A 92 -17.85 1.13 16.88
CA ALA A 92 -18.13 -0.23 16.45
C ALA A 92 -16.99 -1.24 16.70
N ALA A 93 -15.76 -0.78 17.01
CA ALA A 93 -14.54 -1.58 16.90
C ALA A 93 -14.06 -2.32 18.17
N ALA A 94 -14.80 -2.33 19.27
CA ALA A 94 -14.30 -2.86 20.56
C ALA A 94 -14.77 -4.30 20.88
N ALA A 95 -13.93 -5.31 20.63
CA ALA A 95 -13.81 -6.54 21.47
C ALA A 95 -12.76 -7.55 20.94
N THR A 96 -11.74 -7.90 21.76
CA THR A 96 -11.20 -9.28 21.96
C THR A 96 -9.99 -9.30 22.91
N ALA A 97 -9.90 -10.27 23.82
CA ALA A 97 -9.08 -10.21 25.04
C ALA A 97 -7.79 -11.07 25.08
N ALA A 98 -7.45 -11.88 24.08
CA ALA A 98 -6.19 -12.67 24.08
C ALA A 98 -5.02 -11.97 23.36
N ALA A 99 -5.28 -10.85 22.68
CA ALA A 99 -4.30 -10.02 21.97
C ALA A 99 -3.82 -8.81 22.79
N ALA A 100 -4.27 -8.67 24.05
CA ALA A 100 -4.17 -7.40 24.78
C ALA A 100 -2.72 -6.88 24.94
N ALA A 101 -1.76 -7.73 25.29
CA ALA A 101 -0.38 -7.27 25.51
C ALA A 101 0.33 -6.80 24.22
N ALA A 102 0.27 -7.62 23.16
CA ALA A 102 0.83 -7.31 21.84
C ALA A 102 0.14 -6.09 21.20
N PHE A 103 -1.17 -6.00 21.39
CA PHE A 103 -1.99 -4.87 20.96
C PHE A 103 -1.56 -3.59 21.68
N TRP A 104 -1.49 -3.59 23.01
CA TRP A 104 -1.12 -2.40 23.79
C TRP A 104 0.33 -1.98 23.56
N GLU A 105 1.25 -2.91 23.27
CA GLU A 105 2.61 -2.53 22.84
C GLU A 105 2.59 -1.85 21.47
N SER A 106 1.79 -2.35 20.52
CA SER A 106 1.64 -1.71 19.21
C SER A 106 1.00 -0.32 19.32
N VAL A 107 0.03 -0.13 20.24
CA VAL A 107 -0.53 1.19 20.55
C VAL A 107 0.54 2.12 21.13
N ARG A 108 1.38 1.63 22.06
CA ARG A 108 2.50 2.42 22.60
C ARG A 108 3.51 2.81 21.50
N ASN A 109 3.80 1.91 20.56
CA ASN A 109 4.66 2.21 19.42
C ASN A 109 4.07 3.29 18.51
N ASP A 110 2.77 3.25 18.23
CA ASP A 110 2.08 4.29 17.47
C ASP A 110 2.16 5.65 18.20
N LEU A 111 1.95 5.66 19.52
CA LEU A 111 2.07 6.87 20.34
C LEU A 111 3.50 7.44 20.33
N ARG A 112 4.53 6.58 20.42
CA ARG A 112 5.94 6.99 20.33
C ARG A 112 6.23 7.64 18.98
N PHE A 113 5.76 7.04 17.89
CA PHE A 113 5.93 7.59 16.54
C PHE A 113 5.27 8.97 16.41
N LEU A 114 4.01 9.09 16.84
CA LEU A 114 3.25 10.35 16.76
C LEU A 114 3.84 11.44 17.67
N LEU A 115 4.46 11.09 18.79
CA LEU A 115 5.16 12.04 19.66
C LEU A 115 6.40 12.63 18.97
N GLN A 116 7.19 11.78 18.30
CA GLN A 116 8.49 12.14 17.71
C GLN A 116 8.38 12.81 16.34
N VAL A 117 7.57 12.24 15.44
CA VAL A 117 7.56 12.63 14.01
C VAL A 117 6.45 13.63 13.72
N GLN A 118 5.39 13.69 14.55
CA GLN A 118 4.17 14.50 14.36
C GLN A 118 3.55 14.35 12.95
N ASN A 119 3.79 13.21 12.30
CA ASN A 119 3.32 12.93 10.95
C ASN A 119 2.27 11.81 11.01
N TYR A 120 1.00 12.17 10.82
CA TYR A 120 -0.09 11.20 10.87
C TYR A 120 -0.13 10.28 9.65
N LYS A 121 0.21 10.76 8.43
CA LYS A 121 0.25 9.90 7.22
C LYS A 121 1.40 8.91 7.30
N GLY A 122 2.56 9.36 7.78
CA GLY A 122 3.76 8.55 7.99
C GLY A 122 3.54 7.39 8.96
N LEU A 123 2.60 7.52 9.91
CA LEU A 123 2.25 6.41 10.80
C LEU A 123 1.64 5.23 10.01
N TYR A 124 0.84 5.48 8.98
CA TYR A 124 0.26 4.43 8.14
C TYR A 124 1.25 3.85 7.12
N ALA A 125 2.39 4.52 6.90
CA ALA A 125 3.55 3.97 6.20
C ALA A 125 4.46 3.13 7.14
N THR A 126 4.02 2.85 8.37
CA THR A 126 4.66 1.89 9.27
C THR A 126 3.84 0.61 9.34
N ARG A 127 4.52 -0.54 9.46
CA ARG A 127 3.87 -1.84 9.67
C ARG A 127 2.88 -1.76 10.83
N LEU A 128 1.74 -2.40 10.65
CA LEU A 128 0.67 -2.38 11.65
C LEU A 128 1.11 -3.08 12.94
N TRP A 129 1.95 -4.11 12.82
CA TRP A 129 2.64 -4.78 13.91
C TRP A 129 4.14 -4.47 13.78
N ALA A 130 4.69 -3.76 14.77
CA ALA A 130 6.07 -3.25 14.73
C ALA A 130 6.88 -3.71 15.95
N GLY A 131 8.21 -3.72 15.79
CA GLY A 131 9.17 -4.16 16.82
C GLY A 131 9.53 -5.64 16.71
N GLU A 132 10.01 -6.25 17.79
CA GLU A 132 10.26 -7.70 17.89
C GLU A 132 8.97 -8.54 17.80
N GLN A 133 7.80 -7.88 17.81
CA GLN A 133 6.49 -8.49 17.76
C GLN A 133 6.05 -8.70 16.32
N VAL A 134 5.81 -9.97 15.96
CA VAL A 134 5.19 -10.37 14.69
C VAL A 134 3.67 -10.30 14.83
N GLU A 135 2.95 -10.09 13.72
CA GLU A 135 1.49 -10.26 13.67
C GLU A 135 1.06 -11.51 14.45
N PRO A 136 0.11 -11.41 15.40
CA PRO A 136 -0.36 -12.58 16.15
C PRO A 136 -0.85 -13.68 15.19
N SER A 137 -0.34 -14.89 15.34
CA SER A 137 -0.59 -16.00 14.40
C SER A 137 -2.07 -16.33 14.19
N ASP A 138 -2.91 -16.14 15.20
CA ASP A 138 -4.36 -16.29 15.07
C ASP A 138 -5.01 -15.20 14.22
N LEU A 139 -4.52 -13.95 14.28
CA LEU A 139 -4.99 -12.87 13.41
C LEU A 139 -4.54 -13.10 11.97
N HIS A 140 -3.29 -13.53 11.79
CA HIS A 140 -2.76 -13.91 10.48
C HIS A 140 -3.62 -15.00 9.81
N ARG A 141 -3.93 -16.08 10.56
CA ARG A 141 -4.80 -17.17 10.07
C ARG A 141 -6.22 -16.67 9.74
N LYS A 142 -6.78 -15.79 10.59
CA LYS A 142 -8.10 -15.21 10.35
C LYS A 142 -8.13 -14.30 9.13
N TRP A 143 -7.06 -13.53 8.88
CA TRP A 143 -6.93 -12.71 7.69
C TRP A 143 -6.84 -13.59 6.44
N ALA A 144 -5.99 -14.61 6.44
CA ALA A 144 -5.88 -15.55 5.32
C ALA A 144 -7.25 -16.17 4.97
N GLY A 145 -7.99 -16.65 5.98
CA GLY A 145 -9.33 -17.20 5.76
C GLY A 145 -10.35 -16.18 5.25
N LEU A 146 -10.33 -14.94 5.75
CA LEU A 146 -11.20 -13.88 5.23
C LEU A 146 -10.85 -13.52 3.79
N ARG A 147 -9.57 -13.34 3.49
CA ARG A 147 -9.06 -13.01 2.16
C ARG A 147 -9.52 -14.04 1.12
N ASP A 148 -9.43 -15.33 1.44
CA ASP A 148 -9.87 -16.39 0.54
C ASP A 148 -11.37 -16.34 0.23
N VAL A 149 -12.20 -15.97 1.22
CA VAL A 149 -13.65 -15.77 1.04
C VAL A 149 -13.91 -14.55 0.15
N LEU A 150 -13.23 -13.44 0.40
CA LEU A 150 -13.40 -12.20 -0.36
C LEU A 150 -12.96 -12.34 -1.83
N LEU A 151 -11.90 -13.11 -2.11
CA LEU A 151 -11.45 -13.41 -3.46
C LEU A 151 -12.43 -14.27 -4.28
N GLN A 152 -13.31 -15.00 -3.61
CA GLN A 152 -14.33 -15.84 -4.25
C GLN A 152 -15.69 -15.14 -4.40
N ASP A 153 -15.83 -13.95 -3.81
CA ASP A 153 -17.08 -13.20 -3.82
C ASP A 153 -17.25 -12.41 -5.14
N ALA A 154 -18.47 -12.39 -5.68
CA ALA A 154 -18.77 -11.80 -6.97
C ALA A 154 -18.70 -10.27 -6.99
N ALA A 155 -18.63 -9.60 -5.83
CA ALA A 155 -18.60 -8.14 -5.75
C ALA A 155 -17.21 -7.54 -6.00
N ASP A 156 -16.17 -8.34 -6.28
CA ASP A 156 -14.77 -7.91 -6.46
C ASP A 156 -14.23 -7.08 -5.29
N TRP A 157 -13.59 -7.75 -4.34
CA TRP A 157 -13.02 -7.12 -3.14
C TRP A 157 -11.55 -6.75 -3.28
N SER A 158 -11.00 -6.78 -4.50
CA SER A 158 -9.56 -6.64 -4.74
C SER A 158 -8.99 -5.33 -4.17
N PHE A 159 -9.71 -4.22 -4.31
CA PHE A 159 -9.32 -2.94 -3.71
C PHE A 159 -9.18 -3.04 -2.18
N TRP A 160 -10.17 -3.60 -1.49
CA TRP A 160 -10.20 -3.66 -0.02
C TRP A 160 -9.14 -4.59 0.54
N ILE A 161 -8.90 -5.71 -0.14
CA ILE A 161 -7.80 -6.63 0.16
C ILE A 161 -6.47 -5.88 0.03
N GLY A 162 -6.25 -5.20 -1.11
CA GLY A 162 -5.04 -4.43 -1.35
C GLY A 162 -4.84 -3.30 -0.34
N PHE A 163 -5.89 -2.55 -0.02
CA PHE A 163 -5.88 -1.49 1.00
C PHE A 163 -5.48 -2.03 2.37
N TYR A 164 -6.10 -3.13 2.82
CA TYR A 164 -5.78 -3.72 4.12
C TYR A 164 -4.35 -4.28 4.17
N GLU A 165 -3.92 -5.03 3.14
CA GLU A 165 -2.56 -5.56 3.07
C GLU A 165 -1.52 -4.42 3.03
N ALA A 166 -1.83 -3.34 2.32
CA ALA A 166 -1.00 -2.15 2.28
C ALA A 166 -0.87 -1.51 3.68
N MET A 167 -1.96 -1.37 4.42
CA MET A 167 -1.92 -0.89 5.81
C MET A 167 -1.23 -1.86 6.78
N LEU A 168 -1.45 -3.17 6.61
CA LEU A 168 -0.84 -4.23 7.42
C LEU A 168 0.69 -4.18 7.33
N HIS A 169 1.21 -4.01 6.11
CA HIS A 169 2.64 -4.00 5.82
C HIS A 169 3.28 -2.61 5.87
N GLY A 170 2.49 -1.54 6.09
CA GLY A 170 3.00 -0.18 6.13
C GLY A 170 3.40 0.36 4.76
N ARG A 171 2.73 -0.08 3.69
CA ARG A 171 2.97 0.39 2.33
C ARG A 171 2.43 1.81 2.17
N ALA A 172 3.12 2.61 1.37
CA ALA A 172 2.67 3.95 1.03
C ALA A 172 1.28 3.92 0.38
N GLN A 173 0.46 4.93 0.70
CA GLN A 173 -0.91 5.04 0.24
C GLN A 173 -1.07 6.22 -0.72
N ASN A 174 -1.97 6.10 -1.69
CA ASN A 174 -2.45 7.24 -2.46
C ASN A 174 -3.57 7.95 -1.67
N TRP A 175 -3.20 8.92 -0.84
CA TRP A 175 -4.14 9.58 0.07
C TRP A 175 -5.21 10.40 -0.62
N GLU A 176 -4.94 10.96 -1.80
CA GLU A 176 -5.94 11.67 -2.60
C GLU A 176 -7.02 10.70 -3.08
N MET A 177 -6.61 9.56 -3.64
CA MET A 177 -7.52 8.49 -4.05
C MET A 177 -8.36 7.96 -2.88
N LEU A 178 -7.73 7.66 -1.74
CA LEU A 178 -8.46 7.19 -0.56
C LEU A 178 -9.43 8.24 -0.02
N THR A 179 -9.07 9.53 -0.12
CA THR A 179 -9.96 10.64 0.28
C THR A 179 -11.15 10.74 -0.66
N GLU A 180 -10.94 10.65 -1.97
CA GLU A 180 -12.01 10.68 -2.95
C GLU A 180 -12.97 9.49 -2.77
N ILE A 181 -12.44 8.29 -2.51
CA ILE A 181 -13.25 7.11 -2.18
C ILE A 181 -14.05 7.37 -0.89
N ALA A 182 -13.43 7.88 0.16
CA ALA A 182 -14.09 8.15 1.44
C ALA A 182 -15.22 9.19 1.32
N LEU A 183 -15.11 10.11 0.35
CA LEU A 183 -16.09 11.17 0.07
C LEU A 183 -17.20 10.75 -0.90
N LEU A 184 -17.21 9.51 -1.40
CA LEU A 184 -18.32 9.00 -2.21
C LEU A 184 -19.67 9.14 -1.45
N PRO A 185 -20.78 9.43 -2.15
CA PRO A 185 -22.07 9.71 -1.50
C PRO A 185 -22.55 8.61 -0.56
N ASP A 186 -23.06 8.99 0.61
CA ASP A 186 -23.63 8.06 1.60
C ASP A 186 -24.74 7.15 1.04
N GLU A 187 -25.51 7.66 0.08
CA GLU A 187 -26.55 6.92 -0.60
C GLU A 187 -26.02 5.76 -1.44
N ASP A 188 -24.82 5.89 -2.01
CA ASP A 188 -24.17 4.82 -2.75
C ASP A 188 -23.65 3.75 -1.80
N TRP A 189 -23.07 4.15 -0.68
CA TRP A 189 -22.60 3.22 0.35
C TRP A 189 -23.72 2.31 0.89
N ARG A 190 -24.96 2.82 0.96
CA ARG A 190 -26.14 2.04 1.40
C ARG A 190 -26.58 0.98 0.39
N LYS A 191 -26.16 1.07 -0.88
CA LYS A 191 -26.49 0.08 -1.93
C LYS A 191 -25.61 -1.18 -1.87
N GLY A 192 -24.59 -1.19 -1.02
CA GLY A 192 -23.75 -2.35 -0.74
C GLY A 192 -22.59 -2.56 -1.74
N PRO A 193 -21.79 -3.62 -1.55
CA PRO A 193 -20.50 -3.79 -2.24
C PRO A 193 -20.63 -4.00 -3.75
N GLN A 194 -21.72 -4.62 -4.23
CA GLN A 194 -21.96 -4.83 -5.66
C GLN A 194 -22.13 -3.51 -6.43
N HIS A 195 -22.59 -2.46 -5.76
CA HIS A 195 -22.69 -1.11 -6.31
C HIS A 195 -21.42 -0.30 -6.04
N MET A 196 -20.88 -0.39 -4.82
CA MET A 196 -19.74 0.41 -4.40
C MET A 196 -18.42 0.02 -5.04
N ASN A 197 -18.14 -1.26 -5.20
CA ASN A 197 -16.84 -1.71 -5.69
C ASN A 197 -16.59 -1.26 -7.15
N PRO A 198 -17.57 -1.27 -8.06
CA PRO A 198 -17.44 -0.62 -9.37
C PRO A 198 -17.13 0.89 -9.30
N LEU A 199 -17.82 1.65 -8.44
CA LEU A 199 -17.55 3.09 -8.26
C LEU A 199 -16.13 3.34 -7.73
N ILE A 200 -15.69 2.51 -6.80
CA ILE A 200 -14.32 2.54 -6.28
C ILE A 200 -13.33 2.23 -7.41
N ALA A 201 -13.60 1.21 -8.23
CA ALA A 201 -12.76 0.87 -9.37
C ALA A 201 -12.68 2.02 -10.39
N GLU A 202 -13.74 2.80 -10.58
CA GLU A 202 -13.69 4.02 -11.41
C GLU A 202 -12.79 5.11 -10.80
N VAL A 203 -12.85 5.32 -9.48
CA VAL A 203 -11.95 6.26 -8.79
C VAL A 203 -10.51 5.77 -8.93
N VAL A 204 -10.24 4.52 -8.56
CA VAL A 204 -8.92 3.88 -8.71
C VAL A 204 -8.43 4.02 -10.15
N GLY A 205 -9.27 3.72 -11.14
CA GLY A 205 -8.96 3.86 -12.56
C GLY A 205 -8.63 5.29 -13.02
N ARG A 206 -9.06 6.35 -12.31
CA ARG A 206 -8.60 7.73 -12.60
C ARG A 206 -7.20 7.98 -12.08
N TYR A 207 -6.88 7.50 -10.88
CA TYR A 207 -5.54 7.65 -10.29
C TYR A 207 -4.53 6.72 -10.96
N GLU A 208 -4.95 5.53 -11.35
CA GLU A 208 -4.22 4.64 -12.25
C GLU A 208 -4.24 5.17 -13.69
N GLY A 209 -5.24 5.94 -14.11
CA GLY A 209 -5.34 6.58 -15.43
C GLY A 209 -4.36 7.75 -15.63
N ASN A 210 -3.77 8.24 -14.55
CA ASN A 210 -2.55 9.06 -14.59
C ASN A 210 -1.30 8.22 -14.90
N ARG A 211 -1.41 6.89 -15.02
CA ARG A 211 -0.37 6.08 -15.64
C ARG A 211 -0.11 6.59 -17.04
N PRO A 212 1.14 6.51 -17.50
CA PRO A 212 1.47 6.84 -18.87
C PRO A 212 0.62 5.95 -19.80
N LYS A 213 -0.07 6.55 -20.77
CA LYS A 213 -0.89 5.79 -21.72
C LYS A 213 0.00 4.82 -22.49
N THR A 214 -0.35 3.53 -22.43
CA THR A 214 0.36 2.46 -23.14
C THR A 214 -0.43 1.97 -24.34
N PRO A 215 0.24 1.62 -25.44
CA PRO A 215 -0.42 0.96 -26.57
C PRO A 215 -0.90 -0.42 -26.14
N LYS A 216 -1.99 -0.90 -26.74
CA LYS A 216 -2.41 -2.28 -26.53
C LYS A 216 -1.43 -3.25 -27.20
N PRO A 217 -1.24 -4.48 -26.68
CA PRO A 217 -0.33 -5.45 -27.27
C PRO A 217 -0.58 -5.71 -28.76
N GLU A 218 -1.85 -5.72 -29.19
CA GLU A 218 -2.26 -5.91 -30.59
C GLU A 218 -1.85 -4.76 -31.53
N ASP A 219 -1.65 -3.56 -31.01
CA ASP A 219 -1.29 -2.37 -31.78
C ASP A 219 0.24 -2.24 -31.98
N LEU A 220 1.03 -3.11 -31.32
CA LEU A 220 2.49 -3.10 -31.40
C LEU A 220 3.00 -3.63 -32.74
N SER A 221 4.21 -3.19 -33.12
CA SER A 221 4.89 -3.76 -34.29
C SER A 221 5.13 -5.28 -34.15
N PRO A 222 5.19 -6.05 -35.25
CA PRO A 222 5.40 -7.50 -35.18
C PRO A 222 6.68 -7.91 -34.44
N ALA A 223 7.74 -7.11 -34.53
CA ALA A 223 8.99 -7.36 -33.80
C ALA A 223 8.78 -7.18 -32.29
N ARG A 224 8.07 -6.12 -31.89
CA ARG A 224 7.78 -5.83 -30.49
C ARG A 224 6.82 -6.85 -29.88
N GLN A 225 5.81 -7.30 -30.63
CA GLN A 225 4.92 -8.37 -30.17
C GLN A 225 5.68 -9.68 -29.89
N ARG A 226 6.67 -10.04 -30.73
CA ARG A 226 7.51 -11.23 -30.49
C ARG A 226 8.33 -11.10 -29.21
N GLN A 227 8.98 -9.96 -29.02
CA GLN A 227 9.75 -9.69 -27.80
C GLN A 227 8.87 -9.77 -26.54
N LEU A 228 7.67 -9.17 -26.59
CA LEU A 228 6.73 -9.21 -25.48
C LEU A 228 6.24 -10.64 -25.19
N ASN A 229 6.01 -11.46 -26.22
CA ASN A 229 5.71 -12.89 -26.05
C ASN A 229 6.86 -13.65 -25.39
N GLU A 230 8.11 -13.36 -25.76
CA GLU A 230 9.30 -13.98 -25.17
C GLU A 230 9.47 -13.60 -23.70
N GLN A 231 9.22 -12.34 -23.33
CA GLN A 231 9.24 -11.88 -21.95
C GLN A 231 8.19 -12.59 -21.08
N VAL A 232 6.95 -12.70 -21.57
CA VAL A 232 5.88 -13.43 -20.87
C VAL A 232 6.20 -14.93 -20.77
N ALA A 233 6.69 -15.56 -21.85
CA ALA A 233 7.09 -16.96 -21.82
C ALA A 233 8.22 -17.21 -20.81
N PHE A 234 9.17 -16.27 -20.67
CA PHE A 234 10.22 -16.33 -19.68
C PHE A 234 9.68 -16.24 -18.24
N LEU A 235 8.75 -15.30 -17.97
CA LEU A 235 8.08 -15.17 -16.68
C LEU A 235 7.40 -16.47 -16.28
N LEU A 236 6.59 -17.05 -17.17
CA LEU A 236 5.86 -18.28 -16.90
C LEU A 236 6.80 -19.48 -16.68
N ARG A 237 7.91 -19.57 -17.43
CA ARG A 237 8.90 -20.65 -17.27
C ARG A 237 9.69 -20.56 -15.96
N THR A 238 9.90 -19.35 -15.44
CA THR A 238 10.70 -19.10 -14.23
C THR A 238 9.84 -18.67 -13.04
N SER A 239 8.56 -19.05 -13.09
CA SER A 239 7.47 -18.46 -12.32
C SER A 239 7.72 -18.31 -10.81
N PRO A 240 8.10 -19.37 -10.07
CA PRO A 240 8.31 -19.26 -8.62
C PRO A 240 9.46 -18.31 -8.26
N LEU A 241 10.51 -18.28 -9.08
CA LEU A 241 11.65 -17.39 -8.87
C LEU A 241 11.29 -15.94 -9.18
N GLN A 242 10.50 -15.70 -10.24
CA GLN A 242 10.08 -14.35 -10.64
C GLN A 242 9.06 -13.76 -9.67
N GLU A 243 8.14 -14.57 -9.14
CA GLU A 243 7.21 -14.15 -8.10
C GLU A 243 7.96 -13.63 -6.85
N VAL A 244 8.92 -14.41 -6.36
CA VAL A 244 9.76 -14.04 -5.20
C VAL A 244 10.57 -12.78 -5.50
N THR A 245 11.18 -12.71 -6.69
CA THR A 245 12.01 -11.57 -7.10
C THR A 245 11.20 -10.29 -7.24
N ALA A 246 10.04 -10.35 -7.90
CA ALA A 246 9.12 -9.23 -8.06
C ALA A 246 8.61 -8.75 -6.70
N THR A 247 8.21 -9.68 -5.82
CA THR A 247 7.74 -9.35 -4.47
C THR A 247 8.82 -8.64 -3.66
N ALA A 248 10.04 -9.19 -3.65
CA ALA A 248 11.17 -8.60 -2.93
C ALA A 248 11.53 -7.20 -3.46
N LEU A 249 11.48 -7.01 -4.78
CA LEU A 249 11.73 -5.71 -5.41
C LEU A 249 10.64 -4.68 -5.07
N ALA A 250 9.38 -5.07 -5.15
CA ALA A 250 8.27 -4.20 -4.77
C ALA A 250 8.34 -3.82 -3.29
N ASP A 251 8.61 -4.78 -2.40
CA ASP A 251 8.81 -4.54 -0.96
C ASP A 251 9.95 -3.54 -0.73
N GLN A 252 11.07 -3.65 -1.47
CA GLN A 252 12.20 -2.74 -1.32
C GLN A 252 11.87 -1.32 -1.78
N ILE A 253 11.16 -1.16 -2.91
CA ILE A 253 10.69 0.14 -3.37
C ILE A 253 9.79 0.78 -2.32
N GLU A 254 8.84 0.02 -1.77
CA GLU A 254 7.95 0.49 -0.71
C GLU A 254 8.71 0.91 0.55
N ILE A 255 9.71 0.12 0.98
CA ILE A 255 10.58 0.46 2.11
C ILE A 255 11.31 1.78 1.86
N SER A 256 11.97 1.92 0.70
CA SER A 256 12.72 3.14 0.37
C SER A 256 11.82 4.38 0.28
N VAL A 257 10.59 4.22 -0.22
CA VAL A 257 9.57 5.27 -0.18
C VAL A 257 9.20 5.62 1.25
N SER A 258 8.87 4.64 2.09
CA SER A 258 8.52 4.90 3.50
C SER A 258 9.65 5.57 4.27
N GLU A 259 10.91 5.16 4.06
CA GLU A 259 12.10 5.76 4.66
C GLU A 259 12.29 7.21 4.23
N TYR A 260 12.13 7.51 2.94
CA TYR A 260 12.16 8.88 2.44
C TYR A 260 11.08 9.75 3.09
N LEU A 261 9.84 9.28 3.11
CA LEU A 261 8.72 10.02 3.70
C LEU A 261 8.95 10.27 5.19
N GLN A 262 9.50 9.30 5.91
CA GLN A 262 9.84 9.45 7.32
C GLN A 262 10.97 10.46 7.54
N ALA A 263 12.07 10.35 6.80
CA ALA A 263 13.23 11.22 6.92
C ALA A 263 12.91 12.67 6.57
N GLU A 264 12.12 12.88 5.51
CA GLU A 264 11.69 14.20 5.05
C GLU A 264 10.47 14.73 5.82
N LYS A 265 9.91 13.92 6.73
CA LYS A 265 8.64 14.21 7.43
C LYS A 265 7.52 14.59 6.45
N LYS A 266 7.57 14.00 5.26
CA LYS A 266 6.58 14.19 4.20
C LYS A 266 5.53 13.11 4.25
N ASN A 267 4.42 13.44 3.63
CA ASN A 267 3.18 12.69 3.66
C ASN A 267 2.97 11.85 2.40
N GLU A 268 3.58 12.29 1.31
CA GLU A 268 3.56 11.71 0.00
C GLU A 268 4.86 12.06 -0.71
N LEU A 269 5.16 11.29 -1.75
CA LEU A 269 6.28 11.61 -2.60
C LEU A 269 5.98 12.91 -3.35
N PRO A 270 6.99 13.75 -3.57
CA PRO A 270 6.90 14.83 -4.56
C PRO A 270 6.29 14.31 -5.86
N PRO A 271 5.46 15.10 -6.58
CA PRO A 271 4.77 14.65 -7.79
C PRO A 271 5.69 13.93 -8.80
N GLU A 272 6.93 14.39 -8.93
CA GLU A 272 7.95 13.82 -9.81
C GLU A 272 8.43 12.41 -9.40
N LEU A 273 8.32 12.07 -8.11
CA LEU A 273 8.71 10.78 -7.53
C LEU A 273 7.53 9.81 -7.35
N GLN A 274 6.28 10.28 -7.45
CA GLN A 274 5.09 9.42 -7.29
C GLN A 274 5.09 8.22 -8.25
N ILE A 275 5.71 8.36 -9.42
CA ILE A 275 5.89 7.27 -10.40
C ILE A 275 6.66 6.07 -9.81
N ILE A 276 7.50 6.26 -8.79
CA ILE A 276 8.22 5.18 -8.11
C ILE A 276 7.24 4.24 -7.36
N GLN A 277 6.19 4.78 -6.74
CA GLN A 277 5.16 3.98 -6.08
C GLN A 277 4.36 3.15 -7.10
N LEU A 278 4.07 3.74 -8.26
CA LEU A 278 3.39 3.04 -9.35
C LEU A 278 4.24 1.88 -9.87
N ILE A 279 5.55 2.09 -10.07
CA ILE A 279 6.50 1.02 -10.46
C ILE A 279 6.48 -0.13 -9.45
N GLY A 280 6.55 0.15 -8.15
CA GLY A 280 6.47 -0.87 -7.10
C GLY A 280 5.16 -1.68 -7.18
N THR A 281 4.04 -0.98 -7.43
CA THR A 281 2.71 -1.59 -7.59
C THR A 281 2.65 -2.49 -8.82
N SER A 282 3.16 -2.03 -9.96
CA SER A 282 3.23 -2.78 -11.22
C SER A 282 4.06 -4.06 -11.09
N ILE A 283 5.24 -3.96 -10.45
CA ILE A 283 6.12 -5.11 -10.23
C ILE A 283 5.41 -6.15 -9.35
N ARG A 284 4.74 -5.72 -8.27
CA ARG A 284 3.98 -6.64 -7.41
C ARG A 284 2.83 -7.31 -8.15
N ALA A 285 2.09 -6.57 -8.97
CA ALA A 285 1.00 -7.09 -9.78
C ALA A 285 1.49 -8.19 -10.74
N ILE A 286 2.62 -7.96 -11.41
CA ILE A 286 3.28 -8.96 -12.26
C ILE A 286 3.65 -10.20 -11.44
N GLY A 287 4.31 -10.02 -10.29
CA GLY A 287 4.71 -11.12 -9.41
C GLY A 287 3.53 -12.00 -8.98
N ALA A 288 2.43 -11.38 -8.54
CA ALA A 288 1.23 -12.09 -8.09
C ALA A 288 0.56 -12.93 -9.19
N LYS A 289 0.69 -12.51 -10.46
CA LYS A 289 0.09 -13.21 -11.60
C LYS A 289 0.96 -14.33 -12.13
N VAL A 290 2.26 -14.25 -11.91
CA VAL A 290 3.22 -15.26 -12.35
C VAL A 290 3.25 -16.46 -11.40
N GLY A 291 2.65 -16.40 -10.20
CA GLY A 291 2.46 -17.55 -9.29
C GLY A 291 1.58 -18.68 -9.86
N PRO A 292 1.31 -19.77 -9.10
CA PRO A 292 0.71 -20.99 -9.64
C PRO A 292 -0.72 -20.81 -10.22
N ALA A 293 -0.75 -20.66 -11.56
CA ALA A 293 -1.80 -20.88 -12.56
C ALA A 293 -3.28 -20.58 -12.25
N LYS A 294 -3.88 -19.62 -12.97
CA LYS A 294 -5.30 -19.62 -13.36
C LYS A 294 -5.46 -19.02 -14.78
N ASP A 295 -5.99 -19.82 -15.72
CA ASP A 295 -6.31 -19.50 -17.13
C ASP A 295 -5.20 -18.91 -18.02
N GLU A 296 -4.54 -19.77 -18.81
CA GLU A 296 -3.36 -19.47 -19.64
C GLU A 296 -3.56 -18.31 -20.66
N PRO A 297 -4.69 -18.20 -21.40
CA PRO A 297 -4.83 -17.15 -22.42
C PRO A 297 -5.11 -15.75 -21.86
N LEU A 298 -5.97 -15.65 -20.84
CA LEU A 298 -6.30 -14.38 -20.19
C LEU A 298 -5.13 -13.89 -19.35
N LEU A 299 -4.41 -14.80 -18.70
CA LEU A 299 -3.18 -14.51 -17.97
C LEU A 299 -2.11 -13.91 -18.90
N VAL A 300 -1.90 -14.49 -20.08
CA VAL A 300 -0.91 -13.99 -21.04
C VAL A 300 -1.27 -12.60 -21.55
N ALA A 301 -2.53 -12.35 -21.93
CA ALA A 301 -2.95 -11.03 -22.41
C ALA A 301 -2.76 -9.93 -21.35
N ASP A 302 -3.10 -10.25 -20.10
CA ASP A 302 -2.96 -9.32 -18.99
C ASP A 302 -1.49 -9.08 -18.61
N LEU A 303 -0.65 -10.13 -18.53
CA LEU A 303 0.79 -9.97 -18.28
C LEU A 303 1.48 -9.11 -19.33
N LYS A 304 1.09 -9.25 -20.61
CA LYS A 304 1.57 -8.38 -21.68
C LYS A 304 1.27 -6.91 -21.40
N GLN A 305 0.03 -6.61 -21.02
CA GLN A 305 -0.36 -5.24 -20.71
C GLN A 305 0.40 -4.70 -19.50
N GLN A 306 0.55 -5.48 -18.42
CA GLN A 306 1.27 -5.06 -17.23
C GLN A 306 2.76 -4.79 -17.47
N ILE A 307 3.41 -5.57 -18.36
CA ILE A 307 4.79 -5.31 -18.77
C ILE A 307 4.87 -3.97 -19.51
N LEU A 308 3.95 -3.69 -20.44
CA LEU A 308 3.93 -2.41 -21.17
C LEU A 308 3.70 -1.23 -20.22
N ASP A 309 2.80 -1.37 -19.25
CA ASP A 309 2.53 -0.35 -18.23
C ASP A 309 3.78 -0.06 -17.39
N LEU A 310 4.46 -1.11 -16.91
CA LEU A 310 5.73 -0.98 -16.18
C LEU A 310 6.81 -0.27 -17.02
N GLU A 311 6.95 -0.61 -18.29
CA GLU A 311 7.90 0.04 -19.19
C GLU A 311 7.63 1.54 -19.34
N ALA A 312 6.36 1.91 -19.48
CA ALA A 312 5.97 3.30 -19.65
C ALA A 312 6.18 4.10 -18.36
N GLU A 313 5.93 3.50 -17.19
CA GLU A 313 6.25 4.09 -15.89
C GLU A 313 7.77 4.32 -15.74
N VAL A 314 8.60 3.35 -16.13
CA VAL A 314 10.06 3.48 -16.14
C VAL A 314 10.53 4.57 -17.11
N LEU A 315 9.87 4.73 -18.27
CA LEU A 315 10.16 5.82 -19.21
C LEU A 315 9.83 7.21 -18.62
N VAL A 316 8.71 7.34 -17.91
CA VAL A 316 8.36 8.60 -17.23
C VAL A 316 9.32 8.91 -16.10
N LEU A 317 9.69 7.91 -15.29
CA LEU A 317 10.72 8.06 -14.27
C LEU A 317 12.04 8.56 -14.90
N ASN A 318 12.46 7.97 -16.01
CA ASN A 318 13.63 8.41 -16.78
C ASN A 318 13.52 9.86 -17.27
N ALA A 319 12.37 10.24 -17.81
CA ALA A 319 12.13 11.61 -18.26
C ALA A 319 12.19 12.60 -17.09
N ASN A 320 11.62 12.23 -15.93
CA ASN A 320 11.69 13.03 -14.72
C ASN A 320 13.12 13.18 -14.20
N LEU A 321 13.91 12.09 -14.18
CA LEU A 321 15.32 12.12 -13.75
C LEU A 321 16.20 13.07 -14.58
N ARG A 322 15.83 13.35 -15.83
CA ARG A 322 16.57 14.25 -16.72
C ARG A 322 16.23 15.73 -16.50
N LYS A 323 15.12 16.03 -15.83
CA LYS A 323 14.71 17.41 -15.56
C LYS A 323 15.54 17.97 -14.42
N ALA A 324 16.25 19.07 -14.67
CA ALA A 324 17.12 19.71 -13.68
C ALA A 324 16.37 20.11 -12.40
N GLU A 325 15.12 20.56 -12.53
CA GLU A 325 14.23 20.94 -11.43
C GLU A 325 13.87 19.79 -10.48
N TYR A 326 14.00 18.53 -10.91
CA TYR A 326 13.67 17.36 -10.09
C TYR A 326 14.90 16.70 -9.46
N ARG A 327 16.11 17.16 -9.84
CA ARG A 327 17.37 16.54 -9.46
C ARG A 327 17.54 16.47 -7.94
N ASP A 328 17.21 17.56 -7.23
CA ASP A 328 17.32 17.63 -5.77
C ASP A 328 16.40 16.62 -5.06
N SER A 329 15.15 16.47 -5.52
CA SER A 329 14.21 15.48 -4.97
C SER A 329 14.72 14.05 -5.17
N PHE A 330 15.24 13.75 -6.36
CA PHE A 330 15.81 12.43 -6.67
C PHE A 330 17.10 12.14 -5.90
N ASP A 331 18.01 13.12 -5.82
CA ASP A 331 19.24 13.05 -5.05
C ASP A 331 18.93 12.72 -3.60
N ARG A 332 17.98 13.45 -3.02
CA ARG A 332 17.58 13.25 -1.63
C ARG A 332 16.94 11.89 -1.40
N TYR A 333 16.05 11.45 -2.29
CA TYR A 333 15.45 10.13 -2.24
C TYR A 333 16.50 9.02 -2.32
N PHE A 334 17.43 9.13 -3.26
CA PHE A 334 18.47 8.14 -3.47
C PHE A 334 19.45 8.06 -2.29
N GLU A 335 19.87 9.21 -1.74
CA GLU A 335 20.71 9.26 -0.54
C GLU A 335 20.06 8.51 0.63
N ILE A 336 18.79 8.81 0.94
CA ILE A 336 18.07 8.14 2.04
C ILE A 336 17.91 6.64 1.78
N ALA A 337 17.56 6.27 0.54
CA ALA A 337 17.41 4.87 0.15
C ALA A 337 18.74 4.09 0.22
N MET A 338 19.87 4.73 -0.07
CA MET A 338 21.20 4.11 0.00
C MET A 338 21.71 4.01 1.44
N GLU A 339 21.56 5.06 2.24
CA GLU A 339 21.98 5.10 3.65
C GLU A 339 21.28 4.02 4.49
N ASN A 340 20.00 3.78 4.19
CA ASN A 340 19.20 2.77 4.89
C ASN A 340 19.26 1.40 4.19
N GLY A 341 19.28 1.34 2.86
CA GLY A 341 19.39 0.10 2.08
C GLY A 341 20.74 -0.62 2.20
N ALA A 342 21.81 0.10 2.55
CA ALA A 342 23.11 -0.49 2.91
C ALA A 342 23.04 -1.42 4.13
N LYS A 343 21.99 -1.34 4.97
CA LYS A 343 21.87 -2.18 6.17
C LYS A 343 21.43 -3.62 5.88
N TRP A 344 20.80 -3.94 4.74
CA TRP A 344 20.27 -5.30 4.50
C TRP A 344 20.47 -5.95 3.13
N ALA A 345 20.71 -5.26 2.00
CA ALA A 345 21.09 -5.96 0.74
C ALA A 345 21.54 -5.08 -0.46
N GLY A 346 22.03 -3.85 -0.25
CA GLY A 346 22.23 -2.83 -1.30
C GLY A 346 22.75 -3.32 -2.67
N PRO A 347 24.02 -3.71 -2.84
CA PRO A 347 24.59 -3.94 -4.19
C PRO A 347 24.02 -5.17 -4.92
N ALA A 348 23.77 -6.27 -4.20
CA ALA A 348 23.28 -7.51 -4.77
C ALA A 348 21.82 -7.39 -5.21
N MET A 349 20.97 -6.68 -4.45
CA MET A 349 19.58 -6.46 -4.83
C MET A 349 19.41 -5.39 -5.90
N PHE A 350 20.24 -4.33 -5.97
CA PHE A 350 20.24 -3.44 -7.14
C PHE A 350 20.62 -4.18 -8.42
N ALA A 351 21.56 -5.14 -8.34
CA ALA A 351 21.88 -6.00 -9.47
C ALA A 351 20.74 -6.96 -9.83
N THR A 352 20.02 -7.51 -8.84
CA THR A 352 18.83 -8.37 -9.07
C THR A 352 17.64 -7.58 -9.59
N ALA A 353 17.40 -6.37 -9.09
CA ALA A 353 16.39 -5.43 -9.55
C ALA A 353 16.70 -4.97 -10.98
N ALA A 354 17.96 -4.60 -11.23
CA ALA A 354 18.43 -4.31 -12.57
C ALA A 354 18.28 -5.53 -13.48
N SER A 355 18.57 -6.75 -13.03
CA SER A 355 18.38 -7.98 -13.80
C SER A 355 16.90 -8.28 -14.08
N PHE A 356 16.02 -8.10 -13.10
CA PHE A 356 14.56 -8.22 -13.27
C PHE A 356 14.09 -7.20 -14.32
N VAL A 357 14.30 -5.91 -14.06
CA VAL A 357 13.92 -4.84 -15.00
C VAL A 357 14.62 -5.03 -16.36
N TYR A 358 15.85 -5.56 -16.41
CA TYR A 358 16.59 -5.83 -17.65
C TYR A 358 15.94 -6.92 -18.51
N ASN A 359 15.33 -7.91 -17.88
CA ASN A 359 14.62 -8.98 -18.56
C ASN A 359 13.21 -8.56 -19.01
N PHE A 360 12.62 -7.50 -18.43
CA PHE A 360 11.21 -7.14 -18.64
C PHE A 360 10.98 -5.80 -19.32
N VAL A 361 11.95 -4.90 -19.28
CA VAL A 361 11.89 -3.62 -19.96
C VAL A 361 12.65 -3.71 -21.28
N ASP A 362 12.14 -3.05 -22.31
CA ASP A 362 12.82 -2.95 -23.60
C ASP A 362 14.30 -2.53 -23.43
N PRO A 363 15.27 -3.23 -24.05
CA PRO A 363 16.69 -2.88 -23.96
C PRO A 363 17.00 -1.43 -24.35
N GLY A 364 16.23 -0.83 -25.27
CA GLY A 364 16.37 0.58 -25.63
C GLY A 364 15.98 1.53 -24.50
N THR A 365 14.93 1.20 -23.75
CA THR A 365 14.49 1.91 -22.55
C THR A 365 15.49 1.76 -21.40
N LEU A 366 16.08 0.58 -21.24
CA LEU A 366 17.11 0.30 -20.23
C LEU A 366 18.44 0.99 -20.52
N TYR A 367 18.83 1.10 -21.79
CA TYR A 367 20.04 1.82 -22.17
C TYR A 367 19.95 3.30 -21.76
N GLN A 368 18.77 3.90 -21.96
CA GLN A 368 18.48 5.26 -21.51
C GLN A 368 18.52 5.41 -19.98
N TYR A 369 18.07 4.40 -19.23
CA TYR A 369 18.12 4.35 -17.76
C TYR A 369 19.55 4.16 -17.23
N GLY A 370 20.30 3.23 -17.83
CA GLY A 370 21.67 2.89 -17.46
C GLY A 370 22.66 4.03 -17.70
N ASP A 371 22.43 4.87 -18.70
CA ASP A 371 23.24 6.07 -18.94
C ASP A 371 22.93 7.19 -17.95
N VAL A 372 21.66 7.35 -17.56
CA VAL A 372 21.25 8.31 -16.52
C VAL A 372 21.83 7.90 -15.17
N LEU A 373 21.67 6.63 -14.75
CA LEU A 373 22.26 6.12 -13.51
C LEU A 373 23.78 6.17 -13.53
N ARG A 374 24.44 5.83 -14.64
CA ARG A 374 25.91 5.95 -14.73
C ARG A 374 26.37 7.39 -14.62
N THR A 375 25.67 8.32 -15.27
CA THR A 375 26.00 9.76 -15.20
C THR A 375 25.78 10.29 -13.78
N PHE A 376 24.70 9.87 -13.14
CA PHE A 376 24.38 10.20 -11.75
C PHE A 376 25.43 9.66 -10.77
N LEU A 377 25.75 8.37 -10.84
CA LEU A 377 26.76 7.71 -10.00
C LEU A 377 28.18 8.26 -10.25
N LYS A 378 28.55 8.58 -11.49
CA LYS A 378 29.84 9.21 -11.83
C LYS A 378 29.98 10.65 -11.32
N SER A 379 28.89 11.34 -11.04
CA SER A 379 28.93 12.69 -10.46
C SER A 379 29.13 12.69 -8.94
N ARG A 380 29.17 11.50 -8.32
CA ARG A 380 29.16 11.28 -6.86
C ARG A 380 30.34 10.42 -6.36
N LEU A 381 31.10 9.80 -7.27
CA LEU A 381 32.42 9.18 -7.04
C LEU A 381 33.50 10.14 -7.55
#